data_AF-A0A519HMG2-F1
#
_entry.id   AF-A0A519HMG2-F1
#
_cell.length_a   1.000
_cell.length_b   1.000
_cell.length_c   1.000
_cell.angle_alpha   90.00
_cell.angle_beta   90.00
_cell.angle_gamma   90.00
#
_symmetry.space_group_name_H-M   'P 1'
#
loop_
_entity.id
_entity.type
_entity.pdbx_description
1 polymer ?
#
loop_
_entity_poly.entity_id
_entity_poly.type
_entity_poly.pdbx_seq_one_letter_code
_entity_poly.pdbx_strand_id
1 'polypeptide(L)'
;MERKRAFDPVVDANTRVVILGSLPGDASLKAAQYYAHPQNAFWRLVGGAIGLDLAALPYLDRLEALRTAGVGLWDVIATAHRPGSLDAAIREAEAADLRGLVATLPALRAVAFNGKTAARIGRRSLDGAPELTLIDLPSSSPAHARPFAEKAAAWSVLGAI
;
A
#
# COMPACT_ATOMS: atom_id res chain seq x y z
N MET A 1 17.63 2.88 18.79
CA MET A 1 16.42 2.32 18.14
C MET A 1 16.73 2.15 16.67
N GLU A 2 16.35 1.03 16.05
CA GLU A 2 16.62 0.81 14.63
C GLU A 2 15.67 1.61 13.75
N ARG A 3 16.22 2.25 12.72
CA ARG A 3 15.47 3.01 11.72
C ARG A 3 14.98 2.06 10.63
N LYS A 4 13.68 2.06 10.39
CA LYS A 4 13.03 1.27 9.34
C LYS A 4 12.95 2.09 8.06
N ARG A 5 13.03 1.40 6.93
CA ARG A 5 12.96 1.97 5.58
C ARG A 5 11.87 1.26 4.78
N ALA A 6 11.16 1.98 3.92
CA ALA A 6 10.28 1.39 2.92
C ALA A 6 11.06 0.53 1.91
N PHE A 7 10.37 -0.39 1.26
CA PHE A 7 10.95 -1.05 0.09
C PHE A 7 10.89 -0.11 -1.13
N ASP A 8 11.48 -0.55 -2.23
CA ASP A 8 11.33 0.12 -3.52
C ASP A 8 9.88 -0.01 -4.00
N PRO A 9 9.37 1.01 -4.74
CA PRO A 9 8.03 0.94 -5.31
C PRO A 9 7.93 -0.20 -6.31
N VAL A 10 6.87 -0.99 -6.21
CA VAL A 10 6.51 -2.00 -7.22
C VAL A 10 5.55 -1.35 -8.19
N VAL A 11 6.08 -0.80 -9.27
CA VAL A 11 5.32 -0.09 -10.31
C VAL A 11 5.92 -0.36 -11.69
N ASP A 12 5.17 0.01 -12.72
CA ASP A 12 5.60 0.05 -14.11
C ASP A 12 4.81 1.13 -14.89
N ALA A 13 5.10 1.29 -16.18
CA ALA A 13 4.42 2.29 -17.03
C ALA A 13 2.90 2.06 -17.19
N ASN A 14 2.40 0.85 -16.90
CA ASN A 14 0.99 0.47 -17.03
C ASN A 14 0.22 0.58 -15.70
N THR A 15 0.89 1.00 -14.62
CA THR A 15 0.29 1.14 -13.30
C THR A 15 -0.80 2.21 -13.31
N ARG A 16 -2.05 1.80 -13.06
CA ARG A 16 -3.26 2.66 -13.02
C ARG A 16 -3.62 3.08 -11.60
N VAL A 17 -3.32 2.25 -10.61
CA VAL A 17 -3.49 2.57 -9.19
C VAL A 17 -2.27 2.18 -8.39
N VAL A 18 -1.80 3.05 -7.51
CA VAL A 18 -0.76 2.71 -6.51
C VAL A 18 -1.41 2.62 -5.14
N ILE A 19 -1.23 1.48 -4.48
CA ILE A 19 -1.67 1.27 -3.10
C ILE A 19 -0.52 1.59 -2.15
N LEU A 20 -0.75 2.55 -1.26
CA LEU A 20 0.26 3.06 -0.33
C LEU A 20 -0.01 2.60 1.10
N GLY A 21 0.92 1.83 1.65
CA GLY A 21 1.03 1.55 3.08
C GLY A 21 1.60 2.73 3.87
N SER A 22 1.63 2.60 5.20
CA SER A 22 2.28 3.58 6.08
C SER A 22 3.80 3.40 6.06
N LEU A 23 4.26 2.26 6.56
CA LEU A 23 5.64 1.79 6.57
C LEU A 23 5.64 0.26 6.81
N PRO A 24 6.53 -0.52 6.18
CA PRO A 24 6.60 -1.96 6.38
C PRO A 24 6.74 -2.34 7.87
N GLY A 25 6.01 -3.38 8.28
CA GLY A 25 6.13 -3.98 9.60
C GLY A 25 7.35 -4.89 9.71
N ASP A 26 7.66 -5.35 10.92
CA ASP A 26 8.80 -6.22 11.22
C ASP A 26 8.80 -7.51 10.40
N ALA A 27 7.63 -8.15 10.29
CA ALA A 27 7.48 -9.38 9.50
C ALA A 27 7.78 -9.12 8.00
N SER A 28 7.32 -7.98 7.48
CA SER A 28 7.61 -7.58 6.10
C SER A 28 9.08 -7.32 5.88
N LEU A 29 9.71 -6.52 6.75
CA LEU A 29 11.13 -6.20 6.66
C LEU A 29 12.02 -7.45 6.76
N LYS A 30 11.71 -8.34 7.71
CA LYS A 30 12.43 -9.61 7.88
C LYS A 30 12.31 -10.52 6.66
N ALA A 31 11.15 -10.54 6.01
CA ALA A 31 10.92 -11.34 4.82
C ALA A 31 11.36 -10.66 3.52
N ALA A 32 11.73 -9.37 3.55
CA ALA A 32 11.90 -8.51 2.37
C ALA A 32 10.67 -8.54 1.43
N GLN A 33 9.46 -8.54 2.01
CA GLN A 33 8.20 -8.70 1.28
C GLN A 33 7.13 -7.73 1.78
N TYR A 34 6.41 -7.10 0.85
CA TYR A 34 5.21 -6.35 1.20
C TYR A 34 4.17 -7.24 1.88
N TYR A 35 3.56 -6.73 2.94
CA TYR A 35 2.46 -7.38 3.67
C TYR A 35 2.70 -8.87 4.03
N ALA A 36 3.91 -9.21 4.51
CA ALA A 36 4.34 -10.59 4.75
C ALA A 36 3.74 -11.22 6.01
N HIS A 37 3.17 -10.42 6.91
CA HIS A 37 2.58 -10.94 8.14
C HIS A 37 1.39 -11.86 7.81
N PRO A 38 1.33 -13.13 8.28
CA PRO A 38 0.31 -14.10 7.84
C PRO A 38 -1.14 -13.68 8.09
N GLN A 39 -1.37 -12.88 9.14
CA GLN A 39 -2.70 -12.36 9.48
C GLN A 39 -3.04 -11.04 8.75
N ASN A 40 -2.15 -10.50 7.92
CA ASN A 40 -2.44 -9.32 7.12
C ASN A 40 -3.37 -9.71 5.96
N ALA A 41 -4.51 -9.04 5.85
CA ALA A 41 -5.54 -9.37 4.87
C ALA A 41 -5.25 -8.80 3.47
N PHE A 42 -4.16 -8.06 3.27
CA PHE A 42 -3.87 -7.31 2.04
C PHE A 42 -4.06 -8.15 0.78
N TRP A 43 -3.36 -9.28 0.68
CA TRP A 43 -3.37 -10.14 -0.51
C TRP A 43 -4.77 -10.67 -0.84
N ARG A 44 -5.58 -10.98 0.19
CA ARG A 44 -6.97 -11.41 0.03
C ARG A 44 -7.88 -10.26 -0.41
N LEU A 45 -7.65 -9.06 0.12
CA LEU A 45 -8.45 -7.87 -0.18
C LEU A 45 -8.22 -7.39 -1.61
N VAL A 46 -6.96 -7.15 -1.99
CA VAL A 46 -6.62 -6.69 -3.34
C VAL A 46 -6.87 -7.80 -4.37
N GLY A 47 -6.60 -9.05 -4.02
CA GLY A 47 -6.93 -10.20 -4.86
C GLY A 47 -8.43 -10.30 -5.17
N GLY A 48 -9.28 -10.15 -4.15
CA GLY A 48 -10.73 -10.08 -4.34
C GLY A 48 -11.17 -8.89 -5.21
N ALA A 49 -10.51 -7.74 -5.09
CA ALA A 49 -10.83 -6.55 -5.89
C ALA A 49 -10.47 -6.70 -7.38
N ILE A 50 -9.41 -7.46 -7.69
CA ILE A 50 -8.97 -7.71 -9.08
C ILE A 50 -9.42 -9.06 -9.64
N GLY A 51 -10.17 -9.85 -8.86
CA GLY A 51 -10.67 -11.18 -9.27
C GLY A 51 -9.61 -12.28 -9.34
N LEU A 52 -8.51 -12.18 -8.58
CA LEU A 52 -7.41 -13.17 -8.55
C LEU A 52 -7.12 -13.63 -7.12
N ASP A 53 -6.95 -14.94 -6.90
CA ASP A 53 -6.53 -15.46 -5.59
C ASP A 53 -5.02 -15.28 -5.37
N LEU A 54 -4.61 -14.04 -5.09
CA LEU A 54 -3.20 -13.72 -4.82
C LEU A 54 -2.67 -14.42 -3.56
N ALA A 55 -3.53 -14.73 -2.58
CA ALA A 55 -3.08 -15.35 -1.34
C ALA A 55 -2.52 -16.76 -1.57
N ALA A 56 -3.01 -17.47 -2.59
CA ALA A 56 -2.51 -18.79 -2.99
C ALA A 56 -1.16 -18.74 -3.75
N LEU A 57 -0.77 -17.58 -4.28
CA LEU A 57 0.42 -17.45 -5.11
C LEU A 57 1.70 -17.23 -4.28
N PRO A 58 2.88 -17.65 -4.78
CA PRO A 58 4.19 -17.20 -4.30
C PRO A 58 4.35 -15.68 -4.43
N TYR A 59 5.21 -15.07 -3.60
CA TYR A 59 5.33 -13.61 -3.53
C TYR A 59 5.66 -12.94 -4.87
N LEU A 60 6.61 -13.47 -5.64
CA LEU A 60 6.97 -12.88 -6.93
C LEU A 60 5.79 -12.93 -7.91
N ASP A 61 5.07 -14.05 -7.95
CA ASP A 61 3.88 -14.22 -8.78
C ASP A 61 2.75 -13.28 -8.38
N ARG A 62 2.63 -12.95 -7.08
CA ARG A 62 1.70 -11.90 -6.61
C ARG A 62 2.05 -10.54 -7.19
N LEU A 63 3.34 -10.17 -7.22
CA LEU A 63 3.77 -8.88 -7.75
C LEU A 63 3.53 -8.78 -9.25
N GLU A 64 3.81 -9.84 -10.00
CA GLU A 64 3.55 -9.88 -11.45
C GLU A 64 2.05 -9.87 -11.77
N ALA A 65 1.23 -10.56 -10.98
CA ALA A 65 -0.23 -10.48 -11.12
C ALA A 65 -0.77 -9.07 -10.83
N LEU A 66 -0.23 -8.38 -9.82
CA LEU A 66 -0.58 -6.98 -9.54
C LEU A 66 -0.18 -6.05 -10.68
N ARG A 67 1.05 -6.18 -11.21
CA ARG A 67 1.52 -5.42 -12.38
C ARG A 67 0.61 -5.61 -13.58
N THR A 68 0.28 -6.87 -13.90
CA THR A 68 -0.64 -7.21 -14.99
C THR A 68 -2.02 -6.58 -14.79
N ALA A 69 -2.50 -6.49 -13.55
CA ALA A 69 -3.75 -5.82 -13.22
C ALA A 69 -3.66 -4.28 -13.22
N GLY A 70 -2.47 -3.69 -13.38
CA GLY A 70 -2.24 -2.25 -13.29
C GLY A 70 -2.20 -1.72 -11.86
N VAL A 71 -1.87 -2.58 -10.88
CA VAL A 71 -1.79 -2.24 -9.46
C VAL A 71 -0.33 -2.18 -9.02
N GLY A 72 0.08 -1.02 -8.51
CA GLY A 72 1.39 -0.81 -7.91
C GLY A 72 1.34 -0.75 -6.38
N LEU A 73 2.50 -0.94 -5.74
CA LEU A 73 2.66 -0.90 -4.28
C LEU A 73 3.77 0.05 -3.87
N TRP A 74 3.56 0.81 -2.80
CA TRP A 74 4.64 1.47 -2.07
C TRP A 74 4.19 1.88 -0.66
N ASP A 75 4.95 2.76 0.00
CA ASP A 75 4.62 3.32 1.31
C ASP A 75 4.78 4.85 1.30
N VAL A 76 4.02 5.53 2.16
CA VAL A 76 4.06 7.00 2.28
C VAL A 76 5.25 7.52 3.10
N ILE A 77 5.88 6.66 3.90
CA ILE A 77 7.05 6.99 4.73
C ILE A 77 8.27 6.29 4.15
N ALA A 78 9.28 7.05 3.74
CA ALA A 78 10.55 6.50 3.27
C ALA A 78 11.34 5.89 4.43
N THR A 79 11.45 6.60 5.55
CA THR A 79 12.11 6.09 6.77
C THR A 79 11.47 6.61 8.05
N ALA A 80 11.56 5.85 9.15
CA ALA A 80 11.16 6.29 10.49
C ALA A 80 11.76 5.42 11.61
N HIS A 81 11.74 5.92 12.84
CA HIS A 81 11.86 5.09 14.02
C HIS A 81 10.48 4.50 14.37
N ARG A 82 10.39 3.17 14.45
CA ARG A 82 9.12 2.50 14.80
C ARG A 82 9.40 1.16 15.50
N PRO A 83 9.45 1.13 16.84
CA PRO A 83 9.45 -0.10 17.59
C PRO A 83 8.18 -0.90 17.30
N GLY A 84 8.34 -2.19 16.98
CA GLY A 84 7.20 -3.02 16.58
C GLY A 84 6.54 -2.55 15.27
N SER A 85 5.32 -2.99 15.04
CA SER A 85 4.61 -2.81 13.77
C SER A 85 3.32 -2.01 13.87
N LEU A 86 3.17 -1.19 14.92
CA LEU A 86 2.02 -0.30 15.09
C LEU A 86 2.34 1.09 14.56
N ASP A 87 1.40 1.70 13.84
CA ASP A 87 1.57 3.07 13.34
C ASP A 87 1.68 4.10 14.46
N ALA A 88 1.00 3.86 15.59
CA ALA A 88 1.07 4.72 16.77
C ALA A 88 2.50 4.83 17.36
N ALA A 89 3.38 3.89 17.03
CA ALA A 89 4.79 3.87 17.45
C ALA A 89 5.75 4.60 16.48
N ILE A 90 5.26 5.13 15.35
CA ILE A 90 6.08 5.86 14.38
C ILE A 90 6.55 7.19 14.98
N ARG A 91 7.84 7.48 14.88
CA ARG A 91 8.53 8.71 15.29
C ARG A 91 9.52 9.12 14.21
N GLU A 92 9.80 10.42 14.11
CA GLU A 92 10.81 10.97 13.18
C GLU A 92 10.62 10.48 11.74
N ALA A 93 9.37 10.52 11.24
CA ALA A 93 9.04 10.02 9.93
C ALA A 93 9.48 10.98 8.82
N GLU A 94 10.21 10.44 7.85
CA GLU A 94 10.54 11.09 6.58
C GLU A 94 9.58 10.59 5.51
N ALA A 95 8.85 11.51 4.88
CA ALA A 95 7.91 11.18 3.82
C ALA A 95 8.65 10.69 2.56
N ALA A 96 8.05 9.74 1.84
CA ALA A 96 8.51 9.34 0.52
C ALA A 96 8.19 10.43 -0.52
N ASP A 97 8.98 10.51 -1.59
CA ASP A 97 8.72 11.41 -2.71
C ASP A 97 7.62 10.86 -3.63
N LEU A 98 6.37 10.98 -3.15
CA LEU A 98 5.20 10.51 -3.90
C LEU A 98 4.99 11.32 -5.18
N ARG A 99 5.34 12.61 -5.20
CA ARG A 99 5.18 13.44 -6.40
C ARG A 99 6.16 13.02 -7.49
N GLY A 100 7.42 12.77 -7.12
CA GLY A 100 8.42 12.22 -8.01
C GLY A 100 7.96 10.89 -8.60
N LEU A 101 7.46 9.97 -7.78
CA LEU A 101 6.91 8.71 -8.29
C LEU A 101 5.73 8.93 -9.24
N VAL A 102 4.71 9.69 -8.83
CA VAL A 102 3.51 9.96 -9.63
C VAL A 102 3.86 10.54 -11.00
N ALA A 103 4.81 11.48 -11.06
CA ALA A 103 5.24 12.10 -12.32
C ALA A 103 5.88 11.11 -13.30
N THR A 104 6.34 9.94 -12.84
CA THR A 104 6.91 8.88 -13.69
C THR A 104 5.89 7.86 -14.20
N LEU A 105 4.63 7.92 -13.75
CA LEU A 105 3.61 6.91 -14.03
C LEU A 105 2.54 7.46 -14.98
N PRO A 106 2.70 7.33 -16.32
CA PRO A 106 1.83 7.97 -17.29
C PRO A 106 0.41 7.41 -17.33
N ALA A 107 0.21 6.15 -16.89
CA ALA A 107 -1.10 5.51 -16.84
C ALA A 107 -1.83 5.71 -15.49
N LEU A 108 -1.22 6.42 -14.53
CA LEU A 108 -1.74 6.51 -13.18
C LEU A 108 -3.03 7.33 -13.14
N ARG A 109 -4.07 6.76 -12.53
CA ARG A 109 -5.39 7.36 -12.36
C ARG A 109 -5.75 7.57 -10.90
N ALA A 110 -5.23 6.72 -10.02
CA ALA A 110 -5.60 6.74 -8.62
C ALA A 110 -4.44 6.42 -7.67
N VAL A 111 -4.54 6.94 -6.46
CA VAL A 111 -3.70 6.56 -5.32
C VAL A 111 -4.61 6.11 -4.20
N ALA A 112 -4.40 4.89 -3.71
CA ALA A 112 -5.20 4.29 -2.66
C ALA A 112 -4.39 4.15 -1.37
N PHE A 113 -4.90 4.67 -0.26
CA PHE A 113 -4.19 4.68 1.02
C PHE A 113 -4.68 3.57 1.93
N ASN A 114 -3.81 2.62 2.27
CA ASN A 114 -4.08 1.49 3.15
C ASN A 114 -4.03 1.92 4.62
N GLY A 115 -5.07 2.60 5.08
CA GLY A 115 -5.24 3.06 6.47
C GLY A 115 -5.03 4.56 6.68
N LYS A 116 -5.47 5.05 7.84
CA LYS A 116 -5.53 6.49 8.17
C LYS A 116 -4.17 7.18 8.16
N THR A 117 -3.11 6.51 8.62
CA THR A 117 -1.75 7.06 8.62
C THR A 117 -1.26 7.31 7.20
N ALA A 118 -1.47 6.32 6.30
CA ALA A 118 -1.13 6.45 4.90
C ALA A 118 -1.92 7.60 4.25
N ALA A 119 -3.23 7.67 4.49
CA ALA A 119 -4.08 8.71 3.92
C ALA A 119 -3.64 10.12 4.36
N ARG A 120 -3.39 10.31 5.65
CA ARG A 120 -2.99 11.61 6.20
C ARG A 120 -1.66 12.11 5.62
N ILE A 121 -0.64 11.25 5.54
CA ILE A 121 0.69 11.64 5.04
C ILE A 121 0.63 11.79 3.52
N GLY A 122 0.06 10.81 2.82
CA GLY A 122 0.03 10.77 1.37
C GLY A 122 -0.78 11.92 0.75
N ARG A 123 -1.95 12.25 1.31
CA ARG A 123 -2.74 13.42 0.86
C ARG A 123 -1.98 14.73 1.01
N ARG A 124 -1.24 14.90 2.11
CA ARG A 124 -0.39 16.08 2.31
C ARG A 124 0.73 16.14 1.26
N SER A 125 1.37 15.01 0.97
CA SER A 125 2.44 14.94 -0.05
C SER A 125 1.91 15.22 -1.46
N LEU A 126 0.69 14.76 -1.77
CA LEU A 126 0.05 14.90 -3.08
C LEU A 126 -0.84 16.15 -3.22
N ASP A 127 -0.79 17.08 -2.26
CA ASP A 127 -1.65 18.26 -2.29
C ASP A 127 -1.45 19.09 -3.57
N GLY A 128 -2.52 19.42 -4.27
CA GLY A 128 -2.43 20.13 -5.55
C GLY A 128 -1.86 19.31 -6.72
N ALA A 129 -1.78 17.98 -6.64
CA ALA A 129 -1.63 17.12 -7.82
C ALA A 129 -2.99 17.05 -8.55
N PRO A 130 -3.15 17.68 -9.73
CA PRO A 130 -4.40 17.61 -10.47
C PRO A 130 -4.61 16.19 -11.04
N GLU A 131 -5.87 15.81 -11.26
CA GLU A 131 -6.29 14.62 -12.03
C GLU A 131 -6.18 13.24 -11.36
N LEU A 132 -5.60 13.11 -10.15
CA LEU A 132 -5.58 11.83 -9.43
C LEU A 132 -6.78 11.62 -8.50
N THR A 133 -7.40 10.44 -8.61
CA THR A 133 -8.41 9.98 -7.65
C THR A 133 -7.71 9.50 -6.36
N LEU A 134 -8.02 10.12 -5.22
CA LEU A 134 -7.45 9.77 -3.92
C LEU A 134 -8.44 8.94 -3.10
N ILE A 135 -8.11 7.66 -2.85
CA ILE A 135 -9.00 6.66 -2.23
C ILE A 135 -8.50 6.32 -0.84
N ASP A 136 -9.35 6.45 0.18
CA ASP A 136 -9.02 6.08 1.55
C ASP A 136 -9.57 4.67 1.86
N LEU A 137 -8.68 3.69 2.07
CA LEU A 137 -9.05 2.31 2.36
C LEU A 137 -8.92 1.99 3.87
N PRO A 138 -9.78 1.11 4.43
CA PRO A 138 -9.54 0.57 5.75
C PRO A 138 -8.24 -0.24 5.76
N SER A 139 -7.49 -0.18 6.86
CA SER A 139 -6.22 -0.89 6.94
C SER A 139 -6.41 -2.41 6.84
N SER A 140 -5.59 -3.02 5.99
CA SER A 140 -5.43 -4.47 5.83
C SER A 140 -4.79 -5.17 7.04
N SER A 141 -4.16 -4.41 7.95
CA SER A 141 -3.52 -4.93 9.16
C SER A 141 -4.52 -5.64 10.10
N PRO A 142 -4.10 -6.71 10.81
CA PRO A 142 -4.92 -7.33 11.84
C PRO A 142 -5.22 -6.40 13.01
N ALA A 143 -4.38 -5.38 13.26
CA ALA A 143 -4.60 -4.39 14.32
C ALA A 143 -5.85 -3.52 14.07
N HIS A 144 -6.34 -3.46 12.82
CA HIS A 144 -7.57 -2.76 12.48
C HIS A 144 -8.76 -3.74 12.56
N ALA A 145 -9.41 -3.77 13.72
CA ALA A 145 -10.50 -4.68 14.07
C ALA A 145 -11.83 -4.34 13.33
N ARG A 146 -11.82 -4.46 12.00
CA ARG A 146 -13.04 -4.48 11.18
C ARG A 146 -13.24 -5.86 10.57
N PRO A 147 -14.49 -6.32 10.40
CA PRO A 147 -14.80 -7.54 9.68
C PRO A 147 -14.18 -7.55 8.28
N PHE A 148 -13.72 -8.71 7.82
CA PHE A 148 -13.12 -8.86 6.50
C PHE A 148 -14.07 -8.40 5.39
N ALA A 149 -15.35 -8.76 5.46
CA ALA A 149 -16.35 -8.41 4.46
C ALA A 149 -16.49 -6.88 4.27
N GLU A 150 -16.46 -6.11 5.36
CA GLU A 150 -16.50 -4.64 5.28
C GLU A 150 -15.24 -4.07 4.64
N LYS A 151 -14.07 -4.64 4.98
CA LYS A 151 -12.82 -4.27 4.30
C LYS A 151 -12.91 -4.60 2.81
N ALA A 152 -13.35 -5.80 2.45
CA ALA A 152 -13.46 -6.24 1.07
C ALA A 152 -14.40 -5.34 0.25
N ALA A 153 -15.55 -4.96 0.82
CA ALA A 153 -16.48 -4.03 0.18
C ALA A 153 -15.86 -2.65 -0.08
N ALA A 154 -15.03 -2.14 0.84
CA ALA A 154 -14.32 -0.88 0.63
C ALA A 154 -13.18 -1.00 -0.40
N TRP A 155 -12.53 -2.16 -0.47
CA TRP A 155 -11.43 -2.41 -1.41
C TRP A 155 -11.88 -2.75 -2.83
N SER A 156 -13.14 -3.17 -3.03
CA SER A 156 -13.65 -3.54 -4.36
C SER A 156 -13.65 -2.39 -5.37
N VAL A 157 -13.65 -1.14 -4.91
CA VAL A 157 -13.53 0.06 -5.77
C VAL A 157 -12.28 0.05 -6.63
N LEU A 158 -11.22 -0.66 -6.21
CA LEU A 158 -9.97 -0.77 -6.96
C LEU A 158 -10.15 -1.55 -8.27
N GLY A 159 -11.12 -2.47 -8.34
CA GLY A 159 -11.41 -3.24 -9.56
C GLY A 159 -12.02 -2.40 -10.69
N ALA A 160 -12.46 -1.17 -10.40
CA ALA A 160 -13.06 -0.26 -11.37
C ALA A 160 -12.08 0.76 -11.97
N ILE A 161 -10.80 0.71 -11.60
CA ILE A 161 -9.74 1.66 -12.02
C ILE A 161 -8.98 1.16 -13.26
#